data_AF-A0A517U1Q5-F1
#
_entry.id   AF-A0A517U1Q5-F1
#
_cell.length_a   1.000
_cell.length_b   1.000
_cell.length_c   1.000
_cell.angle_alpha   90.00
_cell.angle_beta   90.00
_cell.angle_gamma   90.00
#
_symmetry.space_group_name_H-M   'P 1'
#
loop_
_entity.id
_entity.type
_entity.pdbx_description
1 polymer ?
#
loop_
_entity_poly.entity_id
_entity_poly.type
_entity_poly.pdbx_seq_one_letter_code
_entity_poly.pdbx_strand_id
1 'polypeptide(L)'
;MQPVLAVSSVLVDALKANEAANVLDVCTTSEATWAVAVHDYYWGSYPIYHMKKESEDPTWKAIVLCEDILVPGTSGPGSPHSTELKADSKGRLLVFGAVPFSMYIEGFDLRDGTPAFRFSTSYLVEHP
;
A
#
# COMPACT_ATOMS: atom_id res chain seq x y z
N MET A 1 0.87 -1.67 -24.18
CA MET A 1 1.04 -0.50 -23.29
C MET A 1 -0.25 -0.33 -22.52
N GLN A 2 -0.24 -0.55 -21.21
CA GLN A 2 -1.37 -0.14 -20.36
C GLN A 2 -1.41 1.39 -20.31
N PRO A 3 -2.60 2.01 -20.34
CA PRO A 3 -2.70 3.45 -20.16
C PRO A 3 -2.28 3.79 -18.73
N VAL A 4 -1.31 4.69 -18.60
CA VAL A 4 -1.01 5.36 -17.34
C VAL A 4 -2.26 6.19 -17.01
N LEU A 5 -3.11 5.69 -16.11
CA LEU A 5 -4.25 6.45 -15.61
C LEU A 5 -3.70 7.70 -14.94
N ALA A 6 -4.07 8.87 -15.48
CA ALA A 6 -3.71 10.15 -14.89
C ALA A 6 -4.24 10.19 -13.47
N VAL A 7 -3.35 10.17 -12.49
CA VAL A 7 -3.69 10.37 -11.08
C VAL A 7 -4.25 11.79 -10.97
N SER A 8 -5.50 11.92 -10.52
CA SER A 8 -6.23 13.19 -10.45
C SER A 8 -5.47 14.24 -9.63
N SER A 9 -5.57 15.51 -10.04
CA SER A 9 -4.95 16.64 -9.35
C SER A 9 -5.46 16.81 -7.92
N VAL A 10 -6.69 16.38 -7.59
CA VAL A 10 -7.28 16.55 -6.25
C VAL A 10 -6.69 15.55 -5.25
N LEU A 11 -6.56 14.27 -5.62
CA LEU A 11 -5.78 13.29 -4.86
C LEU A 11 -4.33 13.75 -4.72
N VAL A 12 -3.73 14.24 -5.80
CA VAL A 12 -2.37 14.79 -5.78
C VAL A 12 -2.28 16.02 -4.86
N ASP A 13 -3.29 16.88 -4.77
CA ASP A 13 -3.30 18.07 -3.92
C ASP A 13 -3.58 17.70 -2.44
N ALA A 14 -4.41 16.70 -2.18
CA ALA A 14 -4.61 16.12 -0.83
C ALA A 14 -3.36 15.38 -0.33
N LEU A 15 -2.63 14.73 -1.24
CA LEU A 15 -1.33 14.14 -0.96
C LEU A 15 -0.25 15.21 -0.81
N LYS A 16 -0.23 16.25 -1.64
CA LYS A 16 0.72 17.38 -1.54
C LYS A 16 0.53 18.22 -0.28
N ALA A 17 -0.70 18.34 0.23
CA ALA A 17 -0.97 19.02 1.51
C ALA A 17 -0.30 18.31 2.70
N ASN A 18 0.03 17.02 2.57
CA ASN A 18 0.98 16.29 3.40
C ASN A 18 2.30 16.17 2.63
N GLU A 19 3.15 17.21 2.65
CA GLU A 19 4.39 17.38 1.85
C GLU A 19 5.40 16.21 1.84
N ALA A 20 5.12 15.07 2.51
CA ALA A 20 5.91 13.84 2.53
C ALA A 20 5.24 12.60 1.89
N ALA A 21 4.01 12.68 1.36
CA ALA A 21 3.27 11.51 0.86
C ALA A 21 3.62 11.12 -0.59
N ASN A 22 4.13 9.90 -0.80
CA ASN A 22 4.36 9.29 -2.11
C ASN A 22 3.25 8.27 -2.45
N VAL A 23 2.68 8.33 -3.65
CA VAL A 23 1.82 7.25 -4.17
C VAL A 23 2.73 6.12 -4.63
N LEU A 24 2.60 4.95 -4.01
CA LEU A 24 3.37 3.78 -4.41
C LEU A 24 2.68 3.01 -5.53
N ASP A 25 1.36 2.87 -5.45
CA ASP A 25 0.58 2.21 -6.49
C ASP A 25 -0.91 2.58 -6.45
N VAL A 26 -1.60 2.35 -7.57
CA VAL A 26 -3.04 2.56 -7.75
C VAL A 26 -3.66 1.38 -8.49
N CYS A 27 -4.74 0.83 -7.95
CA CYS A 27 -5.48 -0.26 -8.57
C CYS A 27 -6.95 0.08 -8.77
N THR A 28 -7.48 -0.17 -9.96
CA THR A 28 -8.92 -0.11 -10.19
C THR A 28 -9.61 -1.32 -9.54
N THR A 29 -10.56 -1.07 -8.63
CA THR A 29 -11.30 -2.13 -7.94
C THR A 29 -12.68 -2.36 -8.53
N SER A 30 -13.26 -1.36 -9.21
CA SER A 30 -14.46 -1.46 -10.04
C SER A 30 -14.49 -0.33 -11.08
N GLU A 31 -15.56 -0.23 -11.88
CA GLU A 31 -15.76 0.93 -12.74
C GLU A 31 -15.83 2.24 -11.94
N ALA A 32 -16.44 2.22 -10.75
CA ALA A 32 -16.70 3.40 -9.91
C ALA A 32 -15.65 3.65 -8.82
N THR A 33 -14.78 2.67 -8.50
CA THR A 33 -13.87 2.73 -7.36
C THR A 33 -12.45 2.31 -7.69
N TRP A 34 -11.51 2.80 -6.89
CA TRP A 34 -10.08 2.47 -6.96
C TRP A 34 -9.48 2.39 -5.55
N ALA A 35 -8.33 1.74 -5.45
CA ALA A 35 -7.49 1.69 -4.26
C ALA A 35 -6.16 2.41 -4.53
N VAL A 36 -5.65 3.11 -3.53
CA VAL A 36 -4.42 3.89 -3.60
C VAL A 36 -3.55 3.53 -2.40
N ALA A 37 -2.34 3.06 -2.65
CA ALA A 37 -1.31 2.88 -1.63
C ALA A 37 -0.51 4.17 -1.50
N VAL A 38 -0.53 4.76 -0.30
CA VAL A 38 0.15 6.02 0.00
C VAL A 38 1.19 5.73 1.07
N HIS A 39 2.41 6.19 0.86
CA HIS A 39 3.52 6.00 1.79
C HIS A 39 4.11 7.35 2.15
N ASP A 40 3.98 7.75 3.42
CA ASP A 40 4.37 9.06 3.91
C ASP A 40 5.77 9.10 4.54
N TYR A 41 6.31 7.98 5.00
CA TYR A 41 7.67 7.93 5.54
C TYR A 41 8.16 6.48 5.65
N TYR A 42 9.47 6.23 5.51
CA TYR A 42 10.10 4.90 5.48
C TYR A 42 9.99 4.09 6.79
N TRP A 43 8.77 3.78 7.24
CA TRP A 43 8.48 3.04 8.46
C TRP A 43 7.60 1.82 8.14
N GLY A 44 7.65 0.79 8.98
CA GLY A 44 7.05 -0.54 8.76
C GLY A 44 5.51 -0.63 8.65
N SER A 45 4.82 0.44 8.23
CA SER A 45 3.42 0.41 7.87
C SER A 45 3.04 1.60 7.01
N TYR A 46 2.06 1.45 6.12
CA TYR A 46 1.52 2.56 5.35
C TYR A 46 0.02 2.42 5.07
N PRO A 47 -0.69 3.54 4.85
CA PRO A 47 -2.11 3.50 4.57
C PRO A 47 -2.45 3.09 3.12
N ILE A 48 -3.55 2.37 2.98
CA ILE A 48 -4.29 2.23 1.72
C ILE A 48 -5.66 2.89 1.87
N TYR A 49 -6.03 3.63 0.84
CA TYR A 49 -7.35 4.24 0.71
C TYR A 49 -8.13 3.55 -0.40
N HIS A 50 -9.38 3.20 -0.14
CA HIS A 50 -10.33 2.82 -1.18
C HIS A 50 -11.32 3.95 -1.39
N MET A 51 -11.45 4.42 -2.62
CA MET A 51 -12.10 5.70 -2.90
C MET A 51 -13.06 5.59 -4.09
N LYS A 52 -14.04 6.48 -4.15
CA LYS A 52 -14.86 6.69 -5.35
C LYS A 52 -14.03 7.45 -6.39
N LYS A 53 -14.09 7.08 -7.67
CA LYS A 53 -13.31 7.76 -8.72
C LYS A 53 -13.83 9.16 -9.04
N GLU A 54 -15.14 9.36 -9.00
CA GLU A 54 -15.77 10.63 -9.38
C GLU A 54 -15.66 11.70 -8.29
N SER A 55 -16.01 11.35 -7.05
CA SER A 55 -15.99 12.30 -5.93
C SER A 55 -14.69 12.29 -5.14
N GLU A 56 -13.85 11.27 -5.33
CA GLU A 56 -12.63 11.05 -4.55
C GLU A 56 -12.87 10.91 -3.04
N ASP A 57 -14.11 10.61 -2.63
CA ASP A 57 -14.39 10.33 -1.22
C ASP A 57 -13.80 8.96 -0.82
N PRO A 58 -13.10 8.87 0.32
CA PRO A 58 -12.71 7.59 0.88
C PRO A 58 -13.96 6.83 1.32
N THR A 59 -14.08 5.60 0.82
CA THR A 59 -15.09 4.64 1.26
C THR A 59 -14.60 3.86 2.49
N TRP A 60 -13.31 3.55 2.55
CA TRP A 60 -12.62 3.02 3.73
C TRP A 60 -11.11 3.26 3.64
N LYS A 61 -10.44 3.10 4.78
CA LYS A 61 -8.99 3.17 4.95
C LYS A 61 -8.51 1.96 5.73
N ALA A 62 -7.41 1.35 5.30
CA ALA A 62 -6.73 0.29 6.03
C ALA A 62 -5.23 0.63 6.18
N ILE A 63 -4.57 -0.04 7.12
CA ILE A 63 -3.12 0.03 7.29
C ILE A 63 -2.52 -1.29 6.82
N VAL A 64 -1.60 -1.22 5.87
CA VAL A 64 -0.71 -2.32 5.50
C VAL A 64 0.40 -2.34 6.53
N LEU A 65 0.58 -3.47 7.19
CA LEU A 65 1.71 -3.67 8.08
C LEU A 65 2.82 -4.32 7.26
N CYS A 66 3.72 -3.45 6.81
CA CYS A 66 5.00 -3.85 6.26
C CYS A 66 5.91 -4.15 7.43
N GLU A 67 5.61 -5.20 8.21
CA GLU A 67 6.34 -5.52 9.43
C GLU A 67 7.80 -5.19 9.20
N ASP A 68 8.28 -4.17 9.93
CA ASP A 68 9.70 -3.88 9.98
C ASP A 68 10.34 -5.23 10.25
N ILE A 69 11.07 -5.72 9.27
CA ILE A 69 11.97 -6.83 9.50
C ILE A 69 12.93 -6.24 10.48
N LEU A 70 12.69 -6.59 11.74
CA LEU A 70 13.58 -6.33 12.85
C LEU A 70 14.92 -6.89 12.39
N VAL A 71 15.75 -6.08 11.75
CA VAL A 71 17.18 -6.24 11.82
C VAL A 71 17.48 -5.77 13.23
N PRO A 72 17.72 -6.67 14.19
CA PRO A 72 17.99 -6.25 15.55
C PRO A 72 19.26 -5.38 15.48
N GLY A 73 19.14 -4.11 15.87
CA GLY A 73 20.27 -3.19 15.95
C GLY A 73 20.43 -2.15 14.83
N THR A 74 19.53 -2.05 13.84
CA THR A 74 19.62 -0.95 12.85
C THR A 74 18.58 0.14 13.09
N SER A 75 19.05 1.34 13.43
CA SER A 75 18.30 2.61 13.30
C SER A 75 18.44 3.17 11.87
N GLY A 76 18.33 2.30 10.87
CA GLY A 76 18.65 2.62 9.47
C GLY A 76 17.54 3.45 8.81
N PRO A 77 17.87 4.29 7.81
CA PRO A 77 16.86 4.91 6.97
C PRO A 77 16.03 3.80 6.33
N GLY A 78 14.71 3.85 6.47
CA GLY A 78 13.88 2.76 5.97
C GLY A 78 14.05 2.57 4.46
N SER A 79 13.84 1.32 4.05
CA SER A 79 14.24 0.87 2.73
C SER A 79 13.28 1.36 1.63
N PRO A 80 13.76 1.52 0.38
CA PRO A 80 12.86 1.73 -0.75
C PRO A 80 11.83 0.60 -0.82
N HIS A 81 10.56 0.96 -0.79
CA HIS A 81 9.43 0.05 -0.84
C HIS A 81 8.90 -0.04 -2.26
N SER A 82 8.72 -1.26 -2.74
CA SER A 82 7.92 -1.55 -3.93
C SER A 82 6.57 -2.10 -3.50
N THR A 83 5.49 -1.64 -4.13
CA THR A 83 4.13 -2.09 -3.84
C THR A 83 3.39 -2.32 -5.15
N GLU A 84 2.58 -3.38 -5.19
CA GLU A 84 1.60 -3.65 -6.24
C GLU A 84 0.25 -3.96 -5.58
N LEU A 85 -0.81 -3.33 -6.09
CA LEU A 85 -2.19 -3.49 -5.68
C LEU A 85 -2.97 -4.24 -6.75
N LYS A 86 -3.77 -5.22 -6.32
CA LYS A 86 -4.61 -5.99 -7.23
C LYS A 86 -5.94 -6.36 -6.60
N ALA A 87 -7.04 -5.97 -7.24
CA ALA A 87 -8.34 -6.52 -6.92
C ALA A 87 -8.46 -7.95 -7.47
N ASP A 88 -8.93 -8.89 -6.64
CA ASP A 88 -9.20 -10.26 -7.07
C ASP A 88 -10.68 -10.52 -7.35
N SER A 89 -10.98 -11.64 -8.00
CA SER A 89 -12.36 -12.02 -8.34
C SER A 89 -13.21 -12.45 -7.15
N LYS A 90 -12.64 -12.51 -5.94
CA LYS A 90 -13.35 -12.87 -4.70
C LYS A 90 -13.72 -11.63 -3.89
N GLY A 91 -13.53 -10.43 -4.43
CA GLY A 91 -13.87 -9.19 -3.74
C GLY A 91 -12.81 -8.79 -2.72
N ARG A 92 -11.54 -9.13 -2.94
CA ARG A 92 -10.43 -8.75 -2.06
C ARG A 92 -9.48 -7.81 -2.77
N LEU A 93 -8.92 -6.87 -2.02
CA LEU A 93 -7.74 -6.12 -2.43
C LEU A 93 -6.52 -6.88 -1.94
N LEU A 94 -5.65 -7.27 -2.86
CA LEU A 94 -4.35 -7.85 -2.58
C LEU A 94 -3.30 -6.75 -2.65
N VAL A 95 -2.44 -6.73 -1.66
CA VAL A 95 -1.29 -5.83 -1.53
C VAL A 95 -0.07 -6.69 -1.54
N PHE A 96 0.72 -6.61 -2.61
CA PHE A 96 2.03 -7.21 -2.68
C PHE A 96 3.03 -6.13 -2.37
N GLY A 97 3.97 -6.38 -1.48
CA GLY A 97 5.07 -5.47 -1.32
C GLY A 97 6.37 -6.18 -1.05
N ALA A 98 7.44 -5.48 -1.41
CA ALA A 98 8.79 -5.96 -1.29
C ALA A 98 9.69 -4.84 -0.81
N VAL A 99 10.61 -5.24 0.04
CA VAL A 99 11.75 -4.47 0.54
C VAL A 99 13.00 -5.33 0.31
N PRO A 100 14.22 -4.79 0.38
CA PRO A 100 15.43 -5.55 0.04
C PRO A 100 15.58 -6.92 0.74
N PHE A 101 15.00 -7.09 1.93
CA PHE A 101 15.14 -8.29 2.77
C PHE A 101 13.83 -9.00 3.07
N SER A 102 12.72 -8.63 2.42
CA SER A 102 11.43 -9.29 2.61
C SER A 102 10.42 -9.03 1.54
N MET A 103 9.44 -9.92 1.52
CA MET A 103 8.21 -9.75 0.78
C MET A 103 7.03 -9.95 1.72
N TYR A 104 5.94 -9.26 1.46
CA TYR A 104 4.67 -9.47 2.15
C TYR A 104 3.52 -9.46 1.15
N ILE A 105 2.46 -10.16 1.54
CA ILE A 105 1.17 -10.16 0.86
C ILE A 105 0.10 -9.95 1.92
N GLU A 106 -0.71 -8.91 1.73
CA GLU A 106 -1.87 -8.65 2.57
C GLU A 106 -3.14 -8.65 1.74
N GLY A 107 -4.20 -9.20 2.31
CA GLY A 107 -5.53 -9.20 1.71
C GLY A 107 -6.50 -8.42 2.57
N PHE A 108 -7.27 -7.53 1.96
CA PHE A 108 -8.37 -6.80 2.60
C PHE A 108 -9.69 -7.09 1.88
N ASP A 109 -10.79 -7.18 2.61
CA ASP A 109 -12.13 -7.25 2.00
C ASP A 109 -12.44 -5.91 1.33
N LEU A 110 -12.79 -5.90 0.04
CA LEU A 110 -13.07 -4.66 -0.69
C LEU A 110 -14.30 -3.90 -0.18
N ARG A 111 -15.19 -4.57 0.56
CA ARG A 111 -16.44 -3.95 1.05
C ARG A 111 -16.17 -2.96 2.18
N ASP A 112 -15.27 -3.29 3.09
CA ASP A 112 -15.07 -2.54 4.34
C ASP A 112 -13.60 -2.37 4.75
N GLY A 113 -12.66 -2.95 4.02
CA GLY A 113 -11.23 -2.86 4.34
C GLY A 113 -10.80 -3.77 5.48
N THR A 114 -11.63 -4.72 5.92
CA THR A 114 -11.26 -5.66 7.00
C THR A 114 -10.10 -6.57 6.54
N PRO A 115 -9.05 -6.76 7.36
CA PRO A 115 -7.97 -7.70 7.06
C PRO A 115 -8.50 -9.12 6.90
N ALA A 116 -8.21 -9.75 5.76
CA ALA A 116 -8.59 -11.13 5.45
C ALA A 116 -7.45 -12.11 5.70
N PHE A 117 -6.22 -11.73 5.33
CA PHE A 117 -5.02 -12.52 5.58
C PHE A 117 -3.78 -11.65 5.50
N ARG A 118 -2.70 -12.15 6.10
CA ARG A 118 -1.35 -11.62 5.95
C ARG A 118 -0.37 -12.75 5.83
N PHE A 119 0.60 -12.57 4.96
CA PHE A 119 1.80 -13.39 4.88
C PHE A 119 3.00 -12.46 4.73
N SER A 120 4.02 -12.66 5.56
CA SER A 120 5.30 -11.97 5.47
C SER A 120 6.43 -12.99 5.46
N THR A 121 7.48 -12.64 4.74
CA THR A 121 8.75 -13.33 4.66
C THR A 121 9.78 -12.45 5.38
N SER A 122 10.77 -13.02 6.04
CA SER A 122 11.86 -12.27 6.70
C SER A 122 13.17 -13.04 6.55
N TYR A 123 14.23 -12.37 6.10
CA TYR A 123 15.57 -12.93 6.25
C TYR A 123 16.02 -12.78 7.71
N LEU A 124 16.40 -13.89 8.35
CA LEU A 124 17.23 -13.86 9.55
C LEU A 124 18.63 -13.39 9.12
N VAL A 125 19.01 -12.16 9.48
CA VAL A 125 20.41 -11.77 9.42
C VAL A 125 21.09 -12.41 10.62
N GLU A 126 21.75 -13.56 10.42
CA GLU A 126 22.74 -14.03 11.39
C GLU A 126 23.89 -13.03 11.40
N HIS A 127 23.95 -12.19 12.44
CA HIS A 127 25.15 -11.39 12.70
C HIS A 127 26.28 -12.37 13.08
N PRO A 128 27.46 -12.31 12.43
CA PRO A 128 28.63 -13.08 12.86
C PRO A 128 29.14 -12.67 14.24
#